data_AF-A0A9D3MRC6-F1
#
_entry.id   AF-A0A9D3MRC6-F1
#
_cell.length_a   1.000
_cell.length_b   1.000
_cell.length_c   1.000
_cell.angle_alpha   90.00
_cell.angle_beta   90.00
_cell.angle_gamma   90.00
#
_symmetry.space_group_name_H-M   'P 1'
#
loop_
_entity.id
_entity.type
_entity.pdbx_description
1 polymer ?
#
loop_
_entity_poly.entity_id
_entity_poly.type
_entity_poly.pdbx_seq_one_letter_code
_entity_poly.pdbx_strand_id
1 'polypeptide(L)'
;MASNYNSSERQRIAQQRLKIIAGHLQKDEDGELPRIFANDCKAEATDRHASIARTMPKRRQEIMKWNGWGYSDSRFLFNKKGQAEFTGKRYRLSGLILPSLKDWFEGTFGANLQHKSPAVPSVNTSAVQQPSLNEGFVQDLKASGIPSSHEAEDRLFRAHGHCLHEIFALREGKIGRIPDMVVWPNCHDDVVKIVELASKHNVCLIPYGG
;
A
#
# COMPACT_ATOMS: atom_id res chain seq x y z
N MET A 1 -2.34 -25.71 -37.01
CA MET A 1 -1.00 -25.99 -36.45
C MET A 1 -0.42 -24.74 -35.75
N ALA A 2 -1.07 -24.23 -34.70
CA ALA A 2 -0.65 -22.98 -34.03
C ALA A 2 -0.57 -23.09 -32.48
N SER A 3 -0.64 -24.30 -31.93
CA SER A 3 -0.71 -24.53 -30.48
C SER A 3 0.64 -24.83 -29.81
N ASN A 4 1.62 -25.37 -30.55
CA ASN A 4 2.86 -25.88 -29.94
C ASN A 4 3.94 -24.82 -29.72
N TYR A 5 3.87 -23.67 -30.40
CA TYR A 5 4.87 -22.61 -30.26
C TYR A 5 4.71 -21.86 -28.92
N ASN A 6 3.47 -21.66 -28.48
CA ASN A 6 3.14 -20.88 -27.29
C ASN A 6 3.37 -21.67 -25.98
N SER A 7 3.32 -23.01 -26.01
CA SER A 7 3.66 -23.83 -24.83
C SER A 7 5.17 -23.89 -24.60
N SER A 8 5.96 -23.95 -25.69
CA SER A 8 7.43 -23.97 -25.65
C SER A 8 7.99 -22.67 -25.05
N GLU A 9 7.44 -21.52 -25.44
CA GLU A 9 7.88 -20.22 -24.93
C GLU A 9 7.53 -20.04 -23.44
N ARG A 10 6.34 -20.47 -23.02
CA ARG A 10 5.95 -20.47 -21.60
C ARG A 10 6.82 -21.41 -20.77
N GLN A 11 7.16 -22.59 -21.28
CA GLN A 11 8.08 -23.52 -20.62
C GLN A 11 9.48 -22.92 -20.49
N ARG A 12 9.98 -22.21 -21.52
CA ARG A 12 11.26 -21.53 -21.47
C ARG A 12 11.30 -20.43 -20.41
N ILE A 13 10.24 -19.62 -20.33
CA ILE A 13 10.11 -18.55 -19.31
C ILE A 13 10.01 -19.15 -17.91
N ALA A 14 9.24 -20.24 -17.73
CA ALA A 14 9.12 -20.93 -16.45
C ALA A 14 10.47 -21.52 -16.00
N GLN A 15 11.19 -22.18 -16.90
CA GLN A 15 12.53 -22.72 -16.63
C GLN A 15 13.53 -21.61 -16.28
N GLN A 16 13.47 -20.47 -16.95
CA GLN A 16 14.32 -19.31 -16.64
C GLN A 16 14.03 -18.76 -15.24
N ARG A 17 12.75 -18.63 -14.85
CA ARG A 17 12.35 -18.18 -13.50
C ARG A 17 12.80 -19.16 -12.42
N LEU A 18 12.61 -20.46 -12.65
CA LEU A 18 13.05 -21.50 -11.72
C LEU A 18 14.56 -21.53 -11.56
N LYS A 19 15.32 -21.32 -12.64
CA LYS A 19 16.78 -21.22 -12.60
C LYS A 19 17.26 -20.01 -11.78
N ILE A 20 16.59 -18.86 -11.93
CA ILE A 20 16.89 -17.67 -11.13
C ILE A 20 16.60 -17.94 -9.66
N ILE A 21 15.43 -18.48 -9.31
CA ILE A 21 15.05 -18.77 -7.93
C ILE A 21 15.99 -19.82 -7.31
N ALA A 22 16.33 -20.89 -8.04
CA ALA A 22 17.28 -21.90 -7.58
C ALA A 22 18.66 -21.32 -7.30
N GLY A 23 19.14 -20.37 -8.12
CA GLY A 23 20.41 -19.67 -7.88
C GLY A 23 20.42 -18.82 -6.62
N HIS A 24 19.27 -18.40 -6.09
CA HIS A 24 19.17 -17.71 -4.79
C HIS A 24 19.06 -18.69 -3.60
N LEU A 25 18.77 -19.97 -3.87
CA LEU A 25 18.57 -21.01 -2.85
C LEU A 25 19.77 -21.95 -2.70
N GLN A 26 20.64 -22.03 -3.71
CA GLN A 26 21.88 -22.79 -3.63
C GLN A 26 22.88 -22.06 -2.73
N LYS A 27 23.19 -22.67 -1.58
CA LYS A 27 24.40 -22.33 -0.81
C LYS A 27 25.62 -22.69 -1.66
N ASP A 28 26.54 -21.75 -1.80
CA ASP A 28 27.84 -21.89 -2.46
C ASP A 28 28.52 -23.23 -2.10
N GLU A 29 28.80 -24.07 -3.10
CA GLU A 29 29.88 -25.07 -2.98
C GLU A 29 31.08 -24.79 -3.91
N ASP A 30 30.99 -23.96 -4.95
CA ASP A 30 32.16 -23.70 -5.82
C ASP A 30 32.26 -22.25 -6.29
N GLY A 31 33.38 -21.60 -5.95
CA GLY A 31 33.60 -20.16 -6.01
C GLY A 31 34.13 -19.59 -7.33
N GLU A 32 33.37 -19.65 -8.42
CA GLU A 32 33.78 -19.04 -9.71
C GLU A 32 32.71 -18.21 -10.45
N LEU A 33 31.82 -17.49 -9.75
CA LEU A 33 30.98 -16.46 -10.37
C LEU A 33 31.03 -15.15 -9.57
N PRO A 34 30.94 -13.97 -10.23
CA PRO A 34 30.97 -12.69 -9.54
C PRO A 34 29.79 -12.60 -8.58
N ARG A 35 30.12 -12.65 -7.29
CA ARG A 35 29.16 -12.63 -6.19
C ARG A 35 28.39 -11.31 -6.21
N ILE A 36 27.13 -11.36 -6.62
CA ILE A 36 26.17 -10.31 -6.28
C ILE A 36 25.70 -10.64 -4.86
N PHE A 37 26.44 -10.16 -3.87
CA PHE A 37 25.98 -10.19 -2.49
C PHE A 37 24.79 -9.26 -2.35
N ALA A 38 23.69 -9.77 -1.79
CA ALA A 38 22.79 -8.90 -1.05
C ALA A 38 23.59 -8.40 0.16
N ASN A 39 24.21 -7.23 0.02
CA ASN A 39 24.78 -6.55 1.17
C ASN A 39 23.68 -6.42 2.22
N ASP A 40 24.00 -6.71 3.48
CA ASP A 40 23.16 -6.27 4.59
C ASP A 40 22.84 -4.79 4.38
N CYS A 41 21.57 -4.42 4.52
CA CYS A 41 21.15 -3.02 4.55
C CYS A 41 21.81 -2.33 5.75
N LYS A 42 23.08 -1.93 5.59
CA LYS A 42 23.77 -0.99 6.47
C LYS A 42 23.25 0.40 6.14
N ALA A 43 22.01 0.66 6.55
CA ALA A 43 21.61 2.03 6.80
C ALA A 43 22.43 2.49 8.01
N GLU A 44 23.63 3.02 7.75
CA GLU A 44 24.35 3.83 8.74
C GLU A 44 23.46 5.04 9.03
N ALA A 45 22.70 4.95 10.11
CA ALA A 45 22.02 6.09 10.69
C ALA A 45 23.11 7.00 11.28
N THR A 46 23.68 7.86 10.46
CA THR A 46 24.45 9.01 10.94
C THR A 46 23.47 9.98 11.59
N ASP A 47 23.27 9.78 12.89
CA ASP A 47 22.47 10.63 13.76
C ASP A 47 23.17 11.98 13.97
N ARG A 48 22.83 12.99 13.14
CA ARG A 48 23.14 14.42 13.38
C ARG A 48 22.06 15.38 12.90
N HIS A 49 20.82 14.93 12.92
CA HIS A 49 19.68 15.79 13.15
C HIS A 49 18.73 14.91 13.94
N ALA A 50 18.13 15.42 15.02
CA ALA A 50 16.96 14.79 15.60
C ALA A 50 15.87 14.78 14.51
N SER A 51 15.95 13.80 13.61
CA SER A 51 14.91 13.46 12.67
C SER A 51 13.83 12.98 13.60
N ILE A 52 12.82 13.82 13.81
CA ILE A 52 11.52 13.33 14.23
C ILE A 52 11.25 12.20 13.24
N ALA A 53 11.41 10.96 13.67
CA ALA A 53 11.13 9.81 12.84
C ALA A 53 9.66 9.98 12.50
N ARG A 54 9.38 10.43 11.27
CA ARG A 54 8.02 10.59 10.77
C ARG A 54 7.53 9.18 10.47
N THR A 55 7.40 8.37 11.51
CA THR A 55 6.87 7.02 11.46
C THR A 55 5.43 7.13 11.02
N MET A 56 5.06 6.35 10.01
CA MET A 56 3.66 6.25 9.61
C MET A 56 2.84 5.75 10.81
N PRO A 57 1.79 6.47 11.24
CA PRO A 57 0.95 6.03 12.34
C PRO A 57 0.23 4.74 11.96
N LYS A 58 -0.09 3.91 12.97
CA LYS A 58 -0.87 2.68 12.76
C LYS A 58 -2.21 2.98 12.09
N ARG A 59 -2.91 4.00 12.59
CA ARG A 59 -4.14 4.59 12.03
C ARG A 59 -3.79 5.65 10.98
N ARG A 60 -3.57 5.19 9.75
CA ARG A 60 -3.09 6.04 8.64
C ARG A 60 -4.10 7.10 8.22
N GLN A 61 -5.39 6.83 8.37
CA GLN A 61 -6.50 7.72 8.09
C GLN A 61 -6.49 9.02 8.91
N GLU A 62 -5.72 9.09 10.00
CA GLU A 62 -5.57 10.31 10.80
C GLU A 62 -4.78 11.40 10.06
N ILE A 63 -3.86 11.00 9.15
CA ILE A 63 -3.02 11.95 8.42
C ILE A 63 -3.13 11.81 6.89
N MET A 64 -3.60 10.66 6.40
CA MET A 64 -3.74 10.33 4.97
C MET A 64 -5.20 10.26 4.54
N LYS A 65 -5.44 10.52 3.25
CA LYS A 65 -6.76 10.32 2.65
C LYS A 65 -7.05 8.82 2.55
N TRP A 66 -8.18 8.39 3.07
CA TRP A 66 -8.63 7.00 2.98
C TRP A 66 -9.10 6.61 1.57
N ASN A 67 -9.50 7.58 0.74
CA ASN A 67 -10.10 7.37 -0.60
C ASN A 67 -9.32 8.03 -1.74
N GLY A 68 -8.00 8.21 -1.57
CA GLY A 68 -7.17 8.88 -2.56
C GLY A 68 -5.71 8.97 -2.17
N TRP A 69 -4.94 9.69 -2.98
CA TRP A 69 -3.50 9.83 -2.76
C TRP A 69 -3.15 10.86 -1.69
N GLY A 70 -2.19 10.48 -0.83
CA GLY A 70 -1.41 11.38 0.02
C GLY A 70 -2.13 11.92 1.25
N TYR A 71 -1.55 12.98 1.82
CA TYR A 71 -1.98 13.58 3.09
C TYR A 71 -3.32 14.32 2.98
N SER A 72 -4.12 14.26 4.06
CA SER A 72 -5.44 14.89 4.16
C SER A 72 -5.40 16.42 4.06
N ASP A 73 -4.26 17.01 4.44
CA ASP A 73 -4.00 18.46 4.39
C ASP A 73 -3.65 18.99 2.98
N SER A 74 -3.45 18.11 1.99
CA SER A 74 -2.84 18.44 0.71
C SER A 74 -3.72 18.01 -0.46
N ARG A 75 -4.47 18.94 -1.06
CA ARG A 75 -5.35 18.70 -2.21
C ARG A 75 -5.48 19.95 -3.09
N PHE A 76 -5.88 19.75 -4.35
CA PHE A 76 -6.36 20.85 -5.18
C PHE A 76 -7.79 21.20 -4.83
N LEU A 77 -8.13 22.49 -4.82
CA LEU A 77 -9.50 22.98 -4.76
C LEU A 77 -9.66 24.24 -5.61
N PHE A 78 -10.90 24.59 -5.95
CA PHE A 78 -11.23 25.89 -6.52
C PHE A 78 -11.73 26.80 -5.40
N ASN A 79 -11.06 27.95 -5.21
CA ASN A 79 -11.42 28.89 -4.16
C ASN A 79 -12.66 29.72 -4.52
N LYS A 80 -13.06 30.64 -3.63
CA LYS A 80 -14.24 31.50 -3.84
C LYS A 80 -14.17 32.38 -5.10
N LYS A 81 -12.97 32.62 -5.63
CA LYS A 81 -12.73 33.37 -6.88
C LYS A 81 -12.70 32.47 -8.11
N GLY A 82 -12.98 31.16 -7.96
CA GLY A 82 -12.95 30.19 -9.05
C GLY A 82 -11.55 29.81 -9.52
N GLN A 83 -10.51 30.16 -8.77
CA GLN A 83 -9.12 29.86 -9.11
C GLN A 83 -8.66 28.57 -8.42
N ALA A 84 -7.90 27.75 -9.13
CA ALA A 84 -7.33 26.56 -8.55
C ALA A 84 -6.23 26.93 -7.53
N GLU A 85 -6.22 26.26 -6.39
CA GLU A 85 -5.18 26.38 -5.37
C GLU A 85 -4.85 25.01 -4.77
N PHE A 86 -3.61 24.85 -4.32
CA PHE A 86 -3.18 23.64 -3.62
C PHE A 86 -3.11 23.89 -2.11
N THR A 87 -3.78 23.09 -1.29
CA THR A 87 -3.90 23.33 0.14
C THR A 87 -2.64 22.98 0.94
N GLY A 88 -2.67 23.33 2.22
CA GLY A 88 -1.67 22.93 3.20
C GLY A 88 -0.41 23.80 3.19
N LYS A 89 0.70 23.25 3.71
CA LYS A 89 2.04 23.89 3.73
C LYS A 89 3.16 22.88 3.47
N ARG A 90 2.80 21.69 2.97
CA ARG A 90 3.71 20.54 2.89
C ARG A 90 4.66 20.61 1.69
N TYR A 91 4.18 21.17 0.59
CA TYR A 91 4.93 21.25 -0.66
C TYR A 91 5.19 22.72 -1.01
N ARG A 92 6.18 22.97 -1.86
CA ARG A 92 6.45 24.34 -2.37
C ARG A 92 5.26 24.95 -3.11
N LEU A 93 4.40 24.10 -3.69
CA LEU A 93 3.17 24.51 -4.36
C LEU A 93 2.03 24.86 -3.40
N SER A 94 2.14 24.47 -2.13
CA SER A 94 1.08 24.70 -1.13
C SER A 94 0.83 26.20 -0.90
N GLY A 95 -0.43 26.59 -0.95
CA GLY A 95 -0.90 27.97 -0.86
C GLY A 95 -0.79 28.76 -2.17
N LEU A 96 -0.18 28.22 -3.22
CA LEU A 96 -0.07 28.91 -4.50
C LEU A 96 -1.36 28.80 -5.31
N ILE A 97 -1.71 29.90 -5.96
CA ILE A 97 -2.78 29.97 -6.95
C ILE A 97 -2.24 29.51 -8.31
N LEU A 98 -3.03 28.71 -9.00
CA LEU A 98 -2.76 28.18 -10.33
C LEU A 98 -3.83 28.74 -11.29
N PRO A 99 -3.69 30.02 -11.71
CA PRO A 99 -4.78 30.76 -12.36
C PRO A 99 -5.20 30.12 -13.69
N SER A 100 -4.25 29.61 -14.47
CA SER A 100 -4.51 29.03 -15.79
C SER A 100 -4.93 27.56 -15.76
N LEU A 101 -4.92 26.91 -14.58
CA LEU A 101 -5.21 25.47 -14.49
C LEU A 101 -6.66 25.16 -14.89
N LYS A 102 -7.59 26.04 -14.52
CA LYS A 102 -9.01 25.92 -14.90
C LYS A 102 -9.15 25.90 -16.42
N ASP A 103 -8.71 26.97 -17.06
CA ASP A 103 -8.86 27.17 -18.51
C ASP A 103 -8.17 26.05 -19.30
N TRP A 104 -7.02 25.58 -18.82
CA TRP A 104 -6.34 24.43 -19.40
C TRP A 104 -7.17 23.14 -19.32
N PHE A 105 -7.81 22.82 -18.19
CA PHE A 105 -8.69 21.66 -18.07
C PHE A 105 -9.93 21.76 -18.98
N GLU A 106 -10.57 22.93 -19.01
CA GLU A 106 -11.76 23.18 -19.84
C GLU A 106 -11.41 23.05 -21.33
N GLY A 107 -10.30 23.65 -21.78
CA GLY A 107 -9.85 23.59 -23.17
C GLY A 107 -9.32 22.23 -23.62
N THR A 108 -8.64 21.49 -22.73
CA THR A 108 -7.99 20.21 -23.10
C THR A 108 -8.96 19.03 -23.04
N PHE A 109 -9.82 18.98 -22.02
CA PHE A 109 -10.67 17.82 -21.76
C PHE A 109 -12.17 18.08 -21.94
N GLY A 110 -12.57 19.32 -22.26
CA GLY A 110 -13.98 19.72 -22.25
C GLY A 110 -14.60 19.63 -20.85
N ALA A 111 -13.76 19.71 -19.80
CA ALA A 111 -14.22 19.63 -18.41
C ALA A 111 -15.09 20.84 -18.06
N ASN A 112 -15.96 20.69 -17.05
CA ASN A 112 -16.81 21.77 -16.58
C ASN A 112 -16.97 21.69 -15.05
N LEU A 113 -16.71 22.79 -14.33
CA LEU A 113 -16.80 22.85 -12.87
C LEU A 113 -18.22 22.67 -12.29
N GLN A 114 -19.25 22.83 -13.11
CA GLN A 114 -20.64 22.54 -12.75
C GLN A 114 -20.92 21.03 -12.73
N HIS A 115 -20.18 20.23 -13.50
CA HIS A 115 -20.32 18.77 -13.52
C HIS A 115 -19.39 18.14 -12.47
N LYS A 116 -19.97 17.81 -11.31
CA LYS A 116 -19.22 17.24 -10.17
C LYS A 116 -19.59 15.78 -9.93
N SER A 117 -18.58 14.98 -9.61
CA SER A 117 -18.73 13.62 -9.07
C SER A 117 -18.21 13.63 -7.62
N PRO A 118 -19.09 13.88 -6.63
CA PRO A 118 -18.71 13.82 -5.22
C PRO A 118 -18.41 12.37 -4.84
N ALA A 119 -17.36 12.17 -4.03
CA ALA A 119 -17.08 10.87 -3.43
C ALA A 119 -17.92 10.69 -2.14
N VAL A 120 -18.12 9.44 -1.73
CA VAL A 120 -18.62 9.10 -0.40
C VAL A 120 -17.72 9.79 0.66
N PRO A 121 -18.29 10.52 1.63
CA PRO A 121 -17.52 11.42 2.50
C PRO A 121 -16.73 10.70 3.60
N SER A 122 -17.24 9.57 4.08
CA SER A 122 -16.65 8.77 5.14
C SER A 122 -16.85 7.28 4.88
N VAL A 123 -16.01 6.46 5.51
CA VAL A 123 -16.16 5.01 5.47
C VAL A 123 -17.45 4.61 6.20
N ASN A 124 -18.34 3.89 5.51
CA ASN A 124 -19.46 3.23 6.17
C ASN A 124 -18.97 1.91 6.78
N THR A 125 -18.51 1.97 8.04
CA THR A 125 -17.94 0.81 8.74
C THR A 125 -18.95 -0.33 8.90
N SER A 126 -20.25 -0.03 8.97
CA SER A 126 -21.32 -1.05 9.03
C SER A 126 -21.47 -1.85 7.72
N ALA A 127 -21.02 -1.29 6.59
CA ALA A 127 -21.01 -1.99 5.30
C ALA A 127 -19.74 -2.83 5.09
N VAL A 128 -18.75 -2.72 5.99
CA VAL A 128 -17.52 -3.51 5.93
C VAL A 128 -17.80 -4.91 6.47
N GLN A 129 -17.40 -5.93 5.71
CA GLN A 129 -17.53 -7.33 6.13
C GLN A 129 -16.82 -7.56 7.46
N GLN A 130 -17.50 -8.25 8.39
CA GLN A 130 -16.89 -8.68 9.65
C GLN A 130 -15.67 -9.58 9.38
N PRO A 131 -14.60 -9.45 10.18
CA PRO A 131 -13.39 -10.23 9.97
C PRO A 131 -13.64 -11.71 10.25
N SER A 132 -13.14 -12.60 9.38
CA SER A 132 -13.10 -14.03 9.64
C SER A 132 -11.77 -14.38 10.31
N LEU A 133 -11.80 -14.61 11.62
CA LEU A 133 -10.61 -14.79 12.44
C LEU A 133 -10.36 -16.26 12.77
N ASN A 134 -9.10 -16.69 12.70
CA ASN A 134 -8.64 -17.95 13.28
C ASN A 134 -8.28 -17.72 14.75
N GLU A 135 -9.07 -18.27 15.68
CA GLU A 135 -8.90 -18.04 17.12
C GLU A 135 -7.52 -18.46 17.64
N GLY A 136 -6.98 -19.58 17.17
CA GLY A 136 -5.66 -20.07 17.55
C GLY A 136 -4.54 -19.12 17.12
N PHE A 137 -4.62 -18.59 15.90
CA PHE A 137 -3.68 -17.58 15.41
C PHE A 137 -3.77 -16.29 16.23
N VAL A 138 -4.98 -15.81 16.53
CA VAL A 138 -5.19 -14.59 17.32
C VAL A 138 -4.62 -14.74 18.73
N GLN A 139 -4.83 -15.89 19.38
CA GLN A 139 -4.31 -16.15 20.72
C GLN A 139 -2.78 -16.19 20.74
N ASP A 140 -2.16 -16.95 19.83
CA ASP A 140 -0.70 -17.06 19.76
C ASP A 140 -0.04 -15.73 19.38
N LEU A 141 -0.65 -14.97 18.47
CA LEU A 141 -0.17 -13.64 18.10
C LEU A 141 -0.26 -12.68 19.30
N LYS A 142 -1.37 -12.69 20.03
CA LYS A 142 -1.53 -11.89 21.25
C LYS A 142 -0.48 -12.25 22.30
N ALA A 143 -0.17 -13.53 22.46
CA ALA A 143 0.88 -14.00 23.38
C ALA A 143 2.29 -13.55 22.96
N SER A 144 2.54 -13.34 21.67
CA SER A 144 3.81 -12.80 21.18
C SER A 144 4.01 -11.30 21.44
N GLY A 145 2.97 -10.57 21.86
CA GLY A 145 3.04 -9.13 22.11
C GLY A 145 3.08 -8.26 20.84
N ILE A 146 2.99 -8.87 19.65
CA ILE A 146 2.98 -8.15 18.37
C ILE A 146 1.65 -7.38 18.23
N PRO A 147 1.68 -6.05 18.03
CA PRO A 147 0.46 -5.27 17.89
C PRO A 147 -0.38 -5.69 16.68
N SER A 148 -1.69 -5.78 16.87
CA SER A 148 -2.66 -6.09 15.82
C SER A 148 -3.96 -5.30 15.96
N SER A 149 -4.75 -5.26 14.89
CA SER A 149 -6.07 -4.61 14.84
C SER A 149 -6.99 -5.37 13.90
N HIS A 150 -8.26 -5.47 14.27
CA HIS A 150 -9.34 -6.01 13.44
C HIS A 150 -10.40 -4.94 13.12
N GLU A 151 -10.05 -3.66 13.31
CA GLU A 151 -10.93 -2.52 13.04
C GLU A 151 -11.18 -2.33 11.54
N ALA A 152 -12.41 -1.96 11.17
CA ALA A 152 -12.83 -1.82 9.78
C ALA A 152 -11.97 -0.81 9.00
N GLU A 153 -11.62 0.32 9.61
CA GLU A 153 -10.79 1.35 8.97
C GLU A 153 -9.37 0.86 8.68
N ASP A 154 -8.73 0.20 9.65
CA ASP A 154 -7.36 -0.29 9.52
C ASP A 154 -7.24 -1.37 8.45
N ARG A 155 -8.24 -2.24 8.37
CA ARG A 155 -8.37 -3.30 7.36
C ARG A 155 -8.63 -2.71 5.98
N LEU A 156 -9.59 -1.79 5.86
CA LEU A 156 -9.95 -1.18 4.58
C LEU A 156 -8.78 -0.38 3.99
N PHE A 157 -8.06 0.40 4.80
CA PHE A 157 -6.92 1.19 4.34
C PHE A 157 -5.82 0.33 3.69
N ARG A 158 -5.71 -0.93 4.11
CA ARG A 158 -4.70 -1.90 3.63
C ARG A 158 -5.25 -2.89 2.62
N ALA A 159 -6.46 -2.67 2.11
CA ALA A 159 -7.12 -3.54 1.15
C ALA A 159 -6.91 -3.13 -0.32
N HIS A 160 -6.18 -2.04 -0.56
CA HIS A 160 -6.02 -1.46 -1.89
C HIS A 160 -4.67 -0.76 -2.08
N GLY A 161 -4.28 -0.62 -3.34
CA GLY A 161 -3.22 0.29 -3.79
C GLY A 161 -3.79 1.62 -4.30
N HIS A 162 -3.16 2.13 -5.36
CA HIS A 162 -3.54 3.40 -5.99
C HIS A 162 -3.93 3.25 -7.47
N CYS A 163 -4.39 2.06 -7.89
CA CYS A 163 -4.93 1.91 -9.23
C CYS A 163 -6.25 2.67 -9.37
N LEU A 164 -6.56 3.15 -10.57
CA LEU A 164 -7.78 3.91 -10.84
C LEU A 164 -9.04 3.15 -10.38
N HIS A 165 -9.13 1.85 -10.69
CA HIS A 165 -10.27 1.02 -10.30
C HIS A 165 -10.48 0.98 -8.78
N GLU A 166 -9.39 0.86 -8.01
CA GLU A 166 -9.43 0.78 -6.55
C GLU A 166 -9.89 2.11 -5.95
N ILE A 167 -9.30 3.22 -6.40
CA ILE A 167 -9.68 4.56 -5.93
C ILE A 167 -11.12 4.89 -6.29
N PHE A 168 -11.57 4.49 -7.49
CA PHE A 168 -12.95 4.66 -7.90
C PHE A 168 -13.91 3.83 -7.02
N ALA A 169 -13.57 2.58 -6.72
CA ALA A 169 -14.37 1.74 -5.82
C ALA A 169 -14.52 2.38 -4.42
N LEU A 170 -13.44 2.89 -3.83
CA LEU A 170 -13.49 3.60 -2.54
C LEU A 170 -14.39 4.83 -2.60
N ARG A 171 -14.25 5.64 -3.67
CA ARG A 171 -15.04 6.87 -3.86
C ARG A 171 -16.52 6.60 -4.03
N GLU A 172 -16.89 5.47 -4.61
CA GLU A 172 -18.28 5.03 -4.80
C GLU A 172 -18.80 4.14 -3.66
N GLY A 173 -18.01 3.92 -2.61
CA GLY A 173 -18.40 3.09 -1.45
C GLY A 173 -18.48 1.59 -1.73
N LYS A 174 -17.85 1.12 -2.82
CA LYS A 174 -17.80 -0.30 -3.18
C LYS A 174 -16.62 -0.96 -2.47
N ILE A 175 -16.92 -1.81 -1.49
CA ILE A 175 -15.93 -2.52 -0.69
C ILE A 175 -16.01 -4.02 -1.03
N GLY A 176 -14.91 -4.58 -1.51
CA GLY A 176 -14.77 -6.00 -1.80
C GLY A 176 -14.19 -6.79 -0.62
N ARG A 177 -13.47 -7.88 -0.93
CA ARG A 177 -12.69 -8.63 0.07
C ARG A 177 -11.56 -7.75 0.60
N ILE A 178 -11.50 -7.58 1.92
CA ILE A 178 -10.43 -6.87 2.62
C ILE A 178 -9.72 -7.81 3.61
N PRO A 179 -8.51 -7.51 4.12
CA PRO A 179 -7.86 -8.31 5.17
C PRO A 179 -8.76 -8.51 6.40
N ASP A 180 -8.64 -9.63 7.11
CA ASP A 180 -9.39 -9.86 8.36
C ASP A 180 -8.74 -9.21 9.58
N MET A 181 -7.42 -9.08 9.56
CA MET A 181 -6.63 -8.48 10.62
C MET A 181 -5.40 -7.80 10.04
N VAL A 182 -4.91 -6.78 10.74
CA VAL A 182 -3.67 -6.06 10.47
C VAL A 182 -2.70 -6.32 11.60
N VAL A 183 -1.42 -6.52 11.29
CA VAL A 183 -0.34 -6.74 12.25
C VAL A 183 0.80 -5.76 11.99
N TRP A 184 1.46 -5.29 13.05
CA TRP A 184 2.57 -4.33 12.97
C TRP A 184 3.84 -4.88 13.64
N PRO A 185 4.64 -5.67 12.90
CA PRO A 185 5.96 -6.08 13.38
C PRO A 185 6.88 -4.86 13.54
N ASN A 186 7.73 -4.86 14.56
CA ASN A 186 8.68 -3.78 14.85
C ASN A 186 10.14 -4.19 14.55
N CYS A 187 10.40 -5.48 14.34
CA CYS A 187 11.73 -6.00 14.04
C CYS A 187 11.67 -7.24 13.13
N HIS A 188 12.84 -7.76 12.76
CA HIS A 188 12.99 -8.99 11.98
C HIS A 188 12.32 -10.19 12.68
N ASP A 189 12.58 -10.37 13.97
CA ASP A 189 12.10 -11.51 14.74
C ASP A 189 10.57 -11.55 14.83
N ASP A 190 9.92 -10.38 14.91
CA ASP A 190 8.46 -10.28 14.83
C ASP A 190 7.94 -10.84 13.49
N VAL A 191 8.60 -10.49 12.38
CA VAL A 191 8.22 -11.00 11.05
C VAL A 191 8.41 -12.51 10.95
N VAL A 192 9.54 -13.03 11.43
CA VAL A 192 9.81 -14.47 11.51
C VAL A 192 8.69 -15.15 12.30
N LYS A 193 8.34 -14.61 13.47
CA LYS A 193 7.29 -15.16 14.33
C LYS A 193 5.92 -15.18 13.65
N ILE A 194 5.55 -14.10 12.96
CA ILE A 194 4.28 -14.00 12.23
C ILE A 194 4.20 -15.07 11.14
N VAL A 195 5.28 -15.31 10.40
CA VAL A 195 5.33 -16.33 9.33
C VAL A 195 5.22 -17.74 9.92
N GLU A 196 5.92 -18.04 11.02
CA GLU A 196 5.79 -19.32 11.73
C GLU A 196 4.36 -19.58 12.21
N LEU A 197 3.73 -18.58 12.84
CA LEU A 197 2.35 -18.67 13.30
C LEU A 197 1.38 -18.81 12.12
N ALA A 198 1.64 -18.12 11.01
CA ALA A 198 0.82 -18.21 9.82
C ALA A 198 0.85 -19.61 9.21
N SER A 199 2.03 -20.21 9.15
CA SER A 199 2.21 -21.60 8.71
C SER A 199 1.52 -22.59 9.66
N LYS A 200 1.62 -22.39 10.98
CA LYS A 200 1.00 -23.26 12.00
C LYS A 200 -0.53 -23.26 11.90
N HIS A 201 -1.13 -22.08 11.68
CA HIS A 201 -2.58 -21.89 11.73
C HIS A 201 -3.26 -21.82 10.35
N ASN A 202 -2.48 -22.02 9.28
CA ASN A 202 -2.95 -21.97 7.89
C ASN A 202 -3.68 -20.66 7.55
N VAL A 203 -3.05 -19.51 7.84
CA VAL A 203 -3.57 -18.19 7.48
C VAL A 203 -2.76 -17.55 6.35
N CYS A 204 -3.45 -16.78 5.50
CA CYS A 204 -2.82 -16.06 4.38
C CYS A 204 -2.21 -14.74 4.85
N LEU A 205 -1.01 -14.42 4.36
CA LEU A 205 -0.32 -13.15 4.62
C LEU A 205 -0.20 -12.32 3.34
N ILE A 206 -0.52 -11.04 3.43
CA ILE A 206 -0.30 -10.05 2.37
C ILE A 206 0.56 -8.92 2.96
N PRO A 207 1.86 -8.83 2.62
CA PRO A 207 2.70 -7.74 3.06
C PRO A 207 2.19 -6.39 2.54
N TYR A 208 2.15 -5.38 3.40
CA TYR A 208 1.71 -4.03 3.06
C TYR A 208 2.67 -2.99 3.63
N GLY A 209 3.35 -2.25 2.75
CA GLY A 209 4.23 -1.13 3.08
C GLY A 209 3.48 0.19 2.93
N GLY A 210 3.90 0.99 1.94
CA GLY A 210 3.21 2.18 1.42
C GLY A 210 2.82 3.23 2.44
#